data_AF-A0ABD7R259-F1
#
_entry.id   AF-A0ABD7R259-F1
#
_cell.length_a   1.000
_cell.length_b   1.000
_cell.length_c   1.000
_cell.angle_alpha   90.00
_cell.angle_beta   90.00
_cell.angle_gamma   90.00
#
_symmetry.space_group_name_H-M   'P 1'
#
loop_
_entity.id
_entity.type
_entity.pdbx_description
1 polymer ?
#
loop_
_entity_poly.entity_id
_entity_poly.type
_entity_poly.pdbx_seq_one_letter_code
_entity_poly.pdbx_strand_id
1 'polypeptide(L)'
;MTDDMPQRPYQHDLESNSRRAFEQRLPKNWTVEPREHDYGIDLDVEVFDGGSATGMRFGVQLKGQVKSDNPPRVTLKRSTLNYWRESDVPVVVVVWDESTDEVFWEMGYRIDRYKKSPTAKSWKVVIGQKWDDNSSALIKREISSRRALLRGNVELPVSIVIERREDWLGDERLSNELSARLRGLLNPRDEVHVGRLSTEVGIDIVVEQRAIEIRISGHPGIVLHFDKVSSEDDRGRLLATTVADVAVGLAVLTESLHLFALERYFLSVAVQDSQMILDEKALGQSLLKLARSDSFAAMMQLYKRSALHGTPTQRLQATTVVMGQKDNLGPSERKSLADLIRNEATRDDLYSQALYNASQLVRGDDRGLARALLDEAAEVDPAYRERSSFWSDRAALDFLDGDYRESAASYYKAFKLGDNTQLAFHADALLYQGDLDESLAQFAKAKDLGSNVHPEWNLKLLAFTDVRNRIGAPGLERQPEKAWAKAIGIAAGDAQGIIQCLHLDYFCAPALMRLAISIADDQERAHLMLASALANPGDSNTWLMALQEIADYCPDLLGDAATCALQTVGSSIFEDASLSDFTSKQVTTALESVRHHPKPFTVRYVQTGSKGFEIINGRKGS
;
A
#
# COMPACT_ATOMS: atom_id res chain seq x y z
N MET A 1 -35.11 75.69 -2.98
CA MET A 1 -34.94 74.28 -3.35
C MET A 1 -33.49 73.94 -3.04
N THR A 2 -33.24 73.31 -1.89
CA THR A 2 -31.97 72.66 -1.62
C THR A 2 -32.18 71.21 -1.97
N ASP A 3 -31.81 70.88 -3.20
CA ASP A 3 -32.08 69.61 -3.85
C ASP A 3 -31.51 68.44 -3.05
N ASP A 4 -32.36 67.43 -2.87
CA ASP A 4 -32.07 66.12 -2.30
C ASP A 4 -31.24 65.31 -3.32
N MET A 5 -29.99 65.73 -3.51
CA MET A 5 -29.06 65.09 -4.44
C MET A 5 -28.50 63.81 -3.82
N PRO A 6 -28.37 62.71 -4.60
CA PRO A 6 -27.82 61.47 -4.10
C PRO A 6 -26.40 61.69 -3.58
N GLN A 7 -26.21 61.44 -2.28
CA GLN A 7 -24.91 61.49 -1.63
C GLN A 7 -24.18 60.18 -1.87
N ARG A 8 -22.89 60.24 -2.20
CA ARG A 8 -22.06 59.04 -2.30
C ARG A 8 -21.83 58.49 -0.90
N PRO A 9 -22.23 57.24 -0.60
CA PRO A 9 -21.86 56.62 0.67
C PRO A 9 -20.35 56.63 0.87
N TYR A 10 -19.89 57.04 2.06
CA TYR A 10 -18.46 57.08 2.42
C TYR A 10 -17.75 55.73 2.20
N GLN A 11 -18.47 54.61 2.28
CA GLN A 11 -17.93 53.29 1.96
C GLN A 11 -17.41 53.19 0.51
N HIS A 12 -18.05 53.85 -0.45
CA HIS A 12 -17.56 53.90 -1.83
C HIS A 12 -16.33 54.79 -1.98
N ASP A 13 -16.19 55.83 -1.15
CA ASP A 13 -14.97 56.64 -1.12
C ASP A 13 -13.81 55.82 -0.55
N LEU A 14 -14.05 55.09 0.54
CA LEU A 14 -13.08 54.18 1.16
C LEU A 14 -12.61 53.09 0.17
N GLU A 15 -13.54 52.49 -0.57
CA GLU A 15 -13.23 51.51 -1.63
C GLU A 15 -12.36 52.14 -2.72
N SER A 16 -12.75 53.32 -3.23
CA SER A 16 -12.02 54.03 -4.28
C SER A 16 -10.61 54.43 -3.85
N ASN A 17 -10.47 54.91 -2.60
CA ASN A 17 -9.20 55.33 -2.05
C ASN A 17 -8.28 54.13 -1.80
N SER A 18 -8.82 53.01 -1.28
CA SER A 18 -8.04 51.79 -1.08
C SER A 18 -7.46 51.24 -2.40
N ARG A 19 -8.26 51.30 -3.48
CA ARG A 19 -7.83 50.93 -4.82
C ARG A 19 -6.69 51.83 -5.31
N ARG A 20 -6.86 53.15 -5.22
CA ARG A 20 -5.84 54.13 -5.65
C ARG A 20 -4.53 53.94 -4.85
N ALA A 21 -4.63 53.74 -3.54
CA ALA A 21 -3.48 53.53 -2.67
C ALA A 21 -2.68 52.27 -3.06
N PHE A 22 -3.37 51.19 -3.43
CA PHE A 22 -2.75 49.97 -3.93
C PHE A 22 -2.11 50.16 -5.31
N GLU A 23 -2.85 50.70 -6.29
CA GLU A 23 -2.36 50.90 -7.66
C GLU A 23 -1.11 51.79 -7.72
N GLN A 24 -1.04 52.83 -6.88
CA GLN A 24 0.14 53.71 -6.80
C GLN A 24 1.42 53.02 -6.30
N ARG A 25 1.27 51.90 -5.58
CA ARG A 25 2.38 51.13 -5.00
C ARG A 25 2.83 49.98 -5.90
N LEU A 26 2.09 49.65 -6.94
CA LEU A 26 2.45 48.61 -7.89
C LEU A 26 3.53 49.09 -8.89
N PRO A 27 4.34 48.16 -9.42
CA PRO A 27 5.27 48.48 -10.50
C PRO A 27 4.51 49.02 -11.72
N LYS A 28 5.01 50.10 -12.31
CA LYS A 28 4.36 50.81 -13.44
C LYS A 28 4.08 49.94 -14.67
N ASN A 29 4.82 48.84 -14.81
CA ASN A 29 4.69 47.92 -15.92
C ASN A 29 3.61 46.85 -15.69
N TRP A 30 3.07 46.69 -14.48
CA TRP A 30 1.99 45.73 -14.24
C TRP A 30 0.65 46.33 -14.67
N THR A 31 -0.25 45.49 -15.20
CA THR A 31 -1.60 45.93 -15.55
C THR A 31 -2.57 45.55 -14.45
N VAL A 32 -3.56 46.41 -14.20
CA VAL A 32 -4.59 46.23 -13.18
C VAL A 32 -5.95 46.45 -13.84
N GLU A 33 -6.80 45.44 -13.77
CA GLU A 33 -8.15 45.47 -14.36
C GLU A 33 -9.19 45.20 -13.26
N PRO A 34 -10.29 45.98 -13.19
CA PRO A 34 -11.39 45.69 -12.27
C PRO A 34 -12.16 44.45 -12.73
N ARG A 35 -12.59 43.62 -11.77
CA ARG A 35 -13.37 42.41 -12.07
C ARG A 35 -14.87 42.67 -11.93
N GLU A 36 -15.62 42.48 -13.01
CA GLU A 36 -17.06 42.83 -13.05
C GLU A 36 -17.95 41.96 -12.14
N HIS A 37 -17.63 40.66 -12.01
CA HIS A 37 -18.38 39.71 -11.17
C HIS A 37 -17.54 39.30 -9.96
N ASP A 38 -17.70 40.04 -8.86
CA ASP A 38 -16.92 39.89 -7.63
C ASP A 38 -17.45 38.74 -6.74
N TYR A 39 -16.81 37.58 -6.85
CA TYR A 39 -16.98 36.46 -5.91
C TYR A 39 -15.93 36.50 -4.78
N GLY A 40 -15.50 37.71 -4.38
CA GLY A 40 -14.43 38.00 -3.44
C GLY A 40 -13.06 38.25 -4.08
N ILE A 41 -13.02 38.78 -5.30
CA ILE A 41 -11.83 39.26 -6.02
C ILE A 41 -12.24 40.56 -6.73
N ASP A 42 -11.65 41.69 -6.32
CA ASP A 42 -11.99 43.03 -6.81
C ASP A 42 -11.19 43.41 -8.07
N LEU A 43 -9.93 42.98 -8.15
CA LEU A 43 -9.02 43.30 -9.26
C LEU A 43 -8.33 42.03 -9.79
N ASP A 44 -8.04 42.01 -11.07
CA ASP A 44 -7.11 41.09 -11.71
C ASP A 44 -5.84 41.87 -12.09
N VAL A 45 -4.67 41.33 -11.73
CA VAL A 45 -3.36 41.96 -12.00
C VAL A 45 -2.51 41.02 -12.85
N GLU A 46 -1.90 41.55 -13.91
CA GLU A 46 -0.92 40.82 -14.72
C GLU A 46 0.49 41.42 -14.58
N VAL A 47 1.44 40.55 -14.31
CA VAL A 47 2.87 40.89 -14.21
C VAL A 47 3.46 40.97 -15.61
N PHE A 48 4.12 42.08 -15.92
CA PHE A 48 4.95 42.23 -17.12
C PHE A 48 6.44 42.23 -16.75
N ASP A 49 7.28 41.83 -17.69
CA ASP A 49 8.74 41.87 -17.52
C ASP A 49 9.40 42.37 -18.81
N GLY A 50 10.29 43.37 -18.71
CA GLY A 50 10.93 43.97 -19.88
C GLY A 50 9.98 44.46 -20.98
N GLY A 51 8.74 44.85 -20.62
CA GLY A 51 7.68 45.25 -21.58
C GLY A 51 6.91 44.08 -22.21
N SER A 52 7.24 42.84 -21.87
CA SER A 52 6.56 41.63 -22.35
C SER A 52 5.54 41.11 -21.34
N ALA A 53 4.37 40.70 -21.83
CA ALA A 53 3.39 39.99 -21.03
C ALA A 53 3.96 38.64 -20.58
N THR A 54 3.88 38.32 -19.28
CA THR A 54 4.39 37.06 -18.74
C THR A 54 3.29 36.00 -18.60
N GLY A 55 2.02 36.41 -18.73
CA GLY A 55 0.84 35.63 -18.38
C GLY A 55 0.70 35.32 -16.89
N MET A 56 1.61 35.79 -16.03
CA MET A 56 1.53 35.58 -14.59
C MET A 56 0.48 36.53 -14.04
N ARG A 57 -0.62 35.97 -13.54
CA ARG A 57 -1.78 36.72 -13.06
C ARG A 57 -2.07 36.38 -11.61
N PHE A 58 -2.63 37.35 -10.89
CA PHE A 58 -3.16 37.16 -9.56
C PHE A 58 -4.39 38.03 -9.34
N GLY A 59 -5.33 37.53 -8.53
CA GLY A 59 -6.47 38.30 -8.08
C GLY A 59 -6.12 39.14 -6.85
N VAL A 60 -6.83 40.23 -6.63
CA VAL A 60 -6.69 41.07 -5.43
C VAL A 60 -8.05 41.26 -4.78
N GLN A 61 -8.13 41.01 -3.48
CA GLN A 61 -9.23 41.48 -2.65
C GLN A 61 -8.75 42.67 -1.83
N LEU A 62 -9.33 43.84 -2.11
CA LEU A 62 -9.15 45.09 -1.38
C LEU A 62 -10.07 45.14 -0.17
N LYS A 63 -9.54 45.72 0.91
CA LYS A 63 -10.29 46.13 2.11
C LYS A 63 -9.77 47.49 2.55
N GLY A 64 -10.66 48.46 2.72
CA GLY A 64 -10.35 49.73 3.36
C GLY A 64 -10.79 49.73 4.82
N GLN A 65 -10.01 50.34 5.71
CA GLN A 65 -10.37 50.60 7.10
C GLN A 65 -10.04 52.05 7.45
N VAL A 66 -10.97 52.74 8.13
CA VAL A 66 -10.75 54.13 8.56
C VAL A 66 -9.61 54.21 9.59
N LYS A 67 -9.61 53.24 10.52
CA LYS A 67 -8.55 53.02 11.50
C LYS A 67 -8.48 51.53 11.80
N SER A 68 -7.32 50.94 11.63
CA SER A 68 -7.10 49.52 11.84
C SER A 68 -6.42 49.21 13.18
N ASP A 69 -6.54 47.96 13.61
CA ASP A 69 -5.64 47.38 14.61
C ASP A 69 -4.20 47.38 14.03
N ASN A 70 -3.15 47.34 14.85
CA ASN A 70 -1.78 47.16 14.35
C ASN A 70 -1.21 45.81 14.80
N PRO A 71 -1.08 44.80 13.91
CA PRO A 71 -1.45 44.81 12.48
C PRO A 71 -2.97 44.73 12.22
N PRO A 72 -3.44 45.11 11.01
CA PRO A 72 -4.86 45.20 10.69
C PRO A 72 -5.56 43.85 10.75
N ARG A 73 -6.85 43.90 11.11
CA ARG A 73 -7.71 42.72 11.18
C ARG A 73 -8.94 42.89 10.33
N VAL A 74 -9.15 41.97 9.40
CA VAL A 74 -10.29 41.99 8.47
C VAL A 74 -11.18 40.76 8.64
N THR A 75 -12.47 40.91 8.35
CA THR A 75 -13.42 39.80 8.36
C THR A 75 -13.58 39.27 6.94
N LEU A 76 -13.25 38.01 6.72
CA LEU A 76 -13.39 37.32 5.43
C LEU A 76 -14.47 36.25 5.51
N LYS A 77 -15.30 36.14 4.48
CA LYS A 77 -16.31 35.07 4.39
C LYS A 77 -15.62 33.73 4.16
N ARG A 78 -16.10 32.69 4.82
CA ARG A 78 -15.60 31.31 4.64
C ARG A 78 -15.78 30.84 3.20
N SER A 79 -16.89 31.22 2.55
CA SER A 79 -17.14 30.91 1.14
C SER A 79 -16.08 31.53 0.21
N THR A 80 -15.67 32.76 0.47
CA THR A 80 -14.62 33.46 -0.28
C THR A 80 -13.26 32.79 -0.10
N LEU A 81 -12.89 32.45 1.14
CA LEU A 81 -11.65 31.72 1.41
C LEU A 81 -11.61 30.31 0.80
N ASN A 82 -12.77 29.66 0.69
CA ASN A 82 -12.87 28.39 -0.03
C ASN A 82 -12.74 28.59 -1.54
N TYR A 83 -13.41 29.61 -2.10
CA TYR A 83 -13.29 29.96 -3.52
C TYR A 83 -11.83 30.23 -3.91
N TRP A 84 -11.09 31.01 -3.11
CA TRP A 84 -9.67 31.27 -3.38
C TRP A 84 -8.79 30.02 -3.34
N ARG A 85 -9.11 29.05 -2.48
CA ARG A 85 -8.32 27.82 -2.35
C ARG A 85 -8.45 26.92 -3.57
N GLU A 86 -9.65 26.88 -4.16
CA GLU A 86 -9.92 26.10 -5.38
C GLU A 86 -9.54 26.86 -6.66
N SER A 87 -9.07 28.10 -6.57
CA SER A 87 -8.67 28.92 -7.71
C SER A 87 -7.24 28.62 -8.15
N ASP A 88 -7.04 28.41 -9.45
CA ASP A 88 -5.69 28.27 -10.04
C ASP A 88 -4.90 29.58 -9.97
N VAL A 89 -5.61 30.71 -10.01
CA VAL A 89 -5.04 32.04 -9.88
C VAL A 89 -4.92 32.38 -8.38
N PRO A 90 -3.71 32.70 -7.89
CA PRO A 90 -3.51 33.09 -6.49
C PRO A 90 -4.22 34.42 -6.22
N VAL A 91 -4.72 34.59 -4.99
CA VAL A 91 -5.37 35.83 -4.55
C VAL A 91 -4.54 36.49 -3.46
N VAL A 92 -4.31 37.79 -3.59
CA VAL A 92 -3.67 38.63 -2.56
C VAL A 92 -4.76 39.43 -1.84
N VAL A 93 -4.76 39.38 -0.51
CA VAL A 93 -5.61 40.25 0.29
C VAL A 93 -4.82 41.49 0.62
N VAL A 94 -5.38 42.67 0.33
CA VAL A 94 -4.74 43.96 0.56
C VAL A 94 -5.65 44.79 1.47
N VAL A 95 -5.07 45.35 2.52
CA VAL A 95 -5.76 46.21 3.48
C VAL A 95 -5.13 47.58 3.48
N TRP A 96 -5.92 48.62 3.22
CA TRP A 96 -5.50 50.02 3.34
C TRP A 96 -6.09 50.64 4.61
N ASP A 97 -5.23 51.26 5.41
CA ASP A 97 -5.61 52.04 6.59
C ASP A 97 -5.59 53.53 6.23
N GLU A 98 -6.76 54.17 6.23
CA GLU A 98 -6.91 55.58 5.87
C GLU A 98 -6.24 56.54 6.87
N SER A 99 -6.28 56.23 8.17
CA SER A 99 -5.71 57.09 9.21
C SER A 99 -4.20 57.22 9.14
N THR A 100 -3.53 56.21 8.59
CA THR A 100 -2.06 56.14 8.48
C THR A 100 -1.57 56.18 7.03
N ASP A 101 -2.46 56.06 6.05
CA ASP A 101 -2.16 55.80 4.64
C ASP A 101 -1.21 54.59 4.43
N GLU A 102 -1.31 53.59 5.31
CA GLU A 102 -0.51 52.37 5.22
C GLU A 102 -1.26 51.27 4.48
N VAL A 103 -0.52 50.46 3.73
CA VAL A 103 -1.05 49.30 3.02
C VAL A 103 -0.41 48.04 3.62
N PHE A 104 -1.24 47.04 3.87
CA PHE A 104 -0.84 45.72 4.35
C PHE A 104 -1.32 44.67 3.36
N TRP A 105 -0.64 43.53 3.29
CA TRP A 105 -1.00 42.46 2.38
C TRP A 105 -0.70 41.08 2.93
N GLU A 106 -1.35 40.06 2.36
CA GLU A 106 -1.04 38.64 2.59
C GLU A 106 -1.54 37.79 1.41
N MET A 107 -0.88 36.67 1.13
CA MET A 107 -1.38 35.67 0.20
C MET A 107 -2.60 34.95 0.79
N GLY A 108 -3.70 34.87 0.06
CA GLY A 108 -4.95 34.29 0.54
C GLY A 108 -4.82 32.83 1.02
N TYR A 109 -3.90 32.06 0.42
CA TYR A 109 -3.60 30.68 0.82
C TYR A 109 -2.69 30.57 2.06
N ARG A 110 -2.12 31.69 2.55
CA ARG A 110 -1.34 31.76 3.79
C ARG A 110 -2.17 32.14 5.02
N ILE A 111 -3.45 32.44 4.82
CA ILE A 111 -4.35 32.79 5.93
C ILE A 111 -4.57 31.56 6.81
N ASP A 112 -4.02 31.63 8.03
CA ASP A 112 -4.17 30.60 9.04
C ASP A 112 -5.64 30.46 9.50
N ARG A 113 -6.10 29.20 9.51
CA ARG A 113 -7.47 28.80 9.87
C ARG A 113 -7.54 28.15 11.25
N TYR A 114 -6.45 28.09 12.00
CA TYR A 114 -6.39 27.46 13.31
C TYR A 114 -7.37 28.09 14.32
N LYS A 115 -7.98 27.23 15.15
CA LYS A 115 -9.06 27.57 16.12
C LYS A 115 -10.28 28.29 15.51
N LYS A 116 -10.42 28.37 14.19
CA LYS A 116 -11.62 28.91 13.54
C LYS A 116 -12.70 27.83 13.46
N SER A 117 -13.92 28.17 13.92
CA SER A 117 -15.03 27.23 13.88
C SER A 117 -15.31 26.80 12.43
N PRO A 118 -15.41 25.48 12.16
CA PRO A 118 -15.77 24.97 10.85
C PRO A 118 -17.14 25.46 10.41
N THR A 119 -18.07 25.78 11.31
CA THR A 119 -19.44 26.22 10.99
C THR A 119 -19.59 27.73 10.84
N ALA A 120 -18.57 28.52 11.20
CA ALA A 120 -18.63 29.97 11.08
C ALA A 120 -18.73 30.43 9.62
N LYS A 121 -19.62 31.40 9.35
CA LYS A 121 -19.80 31.98 8.01
C LYS A 121 -18.65 32.91 7.61
N SER A 122 -17.92 33.46 8.58
CA SER A 122 -16.79 34.36 8.37
C SER A 122 -15.76 34.24 9.50
N TRP A 123 -14.53 34.66 9.23
CA TRP A 123 -13.42 34.66 10.18
C TRP A 123 -12.77 36.04 10.22
N LYS A 124 -12.43 36.50 11.43
CA LYS A 124 -11.52 37.63 11.62
C LYS A 124 -10.09 37.13 11.47
N VAL A 125 -9.35 37.69 10.52
CA VAL A 125 -7.97 37.32 10.15
C VAL A 125 -7.06 38.52 10.30
N VAL A 126 -5.79 38.27 10.64
CA VAL A 126 -4.76 39.30 10.76
C VAL A 126 -4.03 39.39 9.43
N ILE A 127 -3.77 40.61 8.93
CA ILE A 127 -2.97 40.84 7.73
C ILE A 127 -1.72 41.60 8.17
N GLY A 128 -0.62 40.86 8.36
CA GLY A 128 0.55 41.36 9.09
C GLY A 128 1.62 42.05 8.25
N GLN A 129 1.72 41.74 6.95
CA GLN A 129 2.83 42.25 6.14
C GLN A 129 2.53 43.66 5.67
N LYS A 130 3.31 44.63 6.16
CA LYS A 130 3.25 46.00 5.65
C LYS A 130 3.88 46.05 4.26
N TRP A 131 3.25 46.80 3.36
CA TRP A 131 3.77 47.03 2.01
C TRP A 131 5.04 47.87 2.06
N ASP A 132 6.07 47.41 1.36
CA ASP A 132 7.39 48.01 1.23
C ASP A 132 7.93 47.86 -0.21
N ASP A 133 9.16 48.33 -0.44
CA ASP A 133 9.80 48.28 -1.76
C ASP A 133 10.05 46.85 -2.29
N ASN A 134 10.02 45.83 -1.41
CA ASN A 134 10.23 44.43 -1.77
C ASN A 134 8.92 43.68 -2.04
N SER A 135 7.79 44.22 -1.61
CA SER A 135 6.49 43.53 -1.60
C SER A 135 6.08 43.05 -2.99
N SER A 136 6.24 43.87 -4.04
CA SER A 136 5.94 43.44 -5.42
C SER A 136 6.87 42.34 -5.93
N ALA A 137 8.15 42.36 -5.55
CA ALA A 137 9.10 41.31 -5.92
C ALA A 137 8.74 39.98 -5.24
N LEU A 138 8.32 40.03 -3.96
CA LEU A 138 7.84 38.86 -3.22
C LEU A 138 6.57 38.29 -3.85
N ILE A 139 5.58 39.13 -4.19
CA ILE A 139 4.36 38.69 -4.88
C ILE A 139 4.69 38.03 -6.21
N LYS A 140 5.56 38.65 -7.04
CA LYS A 140 6.02 38.07 -8.32
C LYS A 140 6.65 36.69 -8.10
N ARG A 141 7.49 36.55 -7.09
CA ARG A 141 8.13 35.27 -6.72
C ARG A 141 7.08 34.22 -6.39
N GLU A 142 6.14 34.50 -5.49
CA GLU A 142 5.09 33.54 -5.13
C GLU A 142 4.25 33.06 -6.32
N ILE A 143 3.98 33.95 -7.30
CA ILE A 143 3.22 33.59 -8.51
C ILE A 143 4.07 32.72 -9.46
N SER A 144 5.34 33.06 -9.64
CA SER A 144 6.30 32.25 -10.41
C SER A 144 6.44 30.87 -9.78
N SER A 145 6.63 30.77 -8.46
CA SER A 145 6.69 29.52 -7.72
C SER A 145 5.42 28.69 -7.91
N ARG A 146 4.23 29.30 -7.78
CA ARG A 146 2.95 28.60 -7.97
C ARG A 146 2.85 28.02 -9.38
N ARG A 147 3.26 28.79 -10.39
CA ARG A 147 3.28 28.31 -11.78
C ARG A 147 4.27 27.17 -11.98
N ALA A 148 5.46 27.24 -11.38
CA ALA A 148 6.46 26.18 -11.42
C ALA A 148 5.88 24.87 -10.84
N LEU A 149 5.23 24.96 -9.68
CA LEU A 149 4.54 23.85 -9.02
C LEU A 149 3.45 23.23 -9.91
N LEU A 150 2.55 24.05 -10.47
CA LEU A 150 1.48 23.58 -11.36
C LEU A 150 2.02 22.90 -12.63
N ARG A 151 3.24 23.22 -13.04
CA ARG A 151 3.92 22.60 -14.19
C ARG A 151 4.81 21.40 -13.81
N GLY A 152 4.96 21.11 -12.52
CA GLY A 152 5.88 20.07 -12.04
C GLY A 152 7.37 20.44 -12.16
N ASN A 153 7.70 21.72 -12.33
CA ASN A 153 9.06 22.21 -12.49
C ASN A 153 9.70 22.51 -11.11
N VAL A 154 9.98 21.46 -10.33
CA VAL A 154 10.70 21.59 -9.06
C VAL A 154 12.17 21.22 -9.27
N GLU A 155 13.07 22.18 -9.09
CA GLU A 155 14.51 21.97 -9.23
C GLU A 155 15.12 21.36 -7.96
N LEU A 156 16.03 20.39 -8.13
CA LEU A 156 16.81 19.81 -7.05
C LEU A 156 18.25 20.37 -7.08
N PRO A 157 18.89 20.58 -5.90
CA PRO A 157 18.32 20.40 -4.57
C PRO A 157 17.27 21.46 -4.21
N VAL A 158 16.25 21.07 -3.43
CA VAL A 158 15.28 22.04 -2.91
C VAL A 158 15.95 22.92 -1.86
N SER A 159 15.84 24.24 -2.03
CA SER A 159 16.26 25.21 -1.03
C SER A 159 15.36 25.14 0.19
N ILE A 160 15.94 24.89 1.37
CA ILE A 160 15.23 24.93 2.65
C ILE A 160 15.91 25.96 3.56
N VAL A 161 15.19 27.01 3.93
CA VAL A 161 15.67 28.09 4.78
C VAL A 161 15.04 27.96 6.17
N ILE A 162 15.85 28.08 7.22
CA ILE A 162 15.35 28.21 8.59
C ILE A 162 15.45 29.67 9.00
N GLU A 163 14.31 30.33 9.19
CA GLU A 163 14.21 31.74 9.58
C GLU A 163 13.71 31.82 11.03
N ARG A 164 14.49 32.46 11.90
CA ARG A 164 14.05 32.78 13.26
C ARG A 164 13.61 34.24 13.30
N ARG A 165 12.32 34.46 13.48
CA ARG A 165 11.75 35.81 13.63
C ARG A 165 11.66 36.25 15.08
N GLU A 166 11.34 35.30 15.95
CA GLU A 166 11.21 35.51 17.38
C GLU A 166 11.84 34.34 18.14
N ASP A 167 11.99 34.53 19.44
CA ASP A 167 12.41 33.46 20.34
C ASP A 167 11.22 32.52 20.57
N TRP A 168 11.35 31.29 20.07
CA TRP A 168 10.36 30.24 20.27
C TRP A 168 10.09 30.04 21.76
N LEU A 169 8.82 30.12 22.12
CA LEU A 169 8.32 30.10 23.51
C LEU A 169 8.89 31.21 24.40
N GLY A 170 9.53 32.23 23.81
CA GLY A 170 10.21 33.32 24.53
C GLY A 170 11.55 32.92 25.13
N ASP A 171 12.18 31.84 24.66
CA ASP A 171 13.46 31.34 25.17
C ASP A 171 14.52 31.25 24.05
N GLU A 172 15.56 32.06 24.20
CA GLU A 172 16.66 32.17 23.23
C GLU A 172 17.46 30.86 23.10
N ARG A 173 17.70 30.17 24.21
CA ARG A 173 18.49 28.93 24.26
C ARG A 173 17.73 27.79 23.61
N LEU A 174 16.44 27.66 23.91
CA LEU A 174 15.55 26.71 23.26
C LEU A 174 15.51 26.93 21.74
N SER A 175 15.40 28.19 21.32
CA SER A 175 15.38 28.57 19.89
C SER A 175 16.68 28.21 19.17
N ASN A 176 17.83 28.44 19.82
CA ASN A 176 19.15 28.07 19.29
C ASN A 176 19.29 26.54 19.13
N GLU A 177 18.87 25.78 20.14
CA GLU A 177 18.93 24.32 20.10
C GLU A 177 17.96 23.72 19.07
N LEU A 178 16.73 24.25 18.99
CA LEU A 178 15.77 23.88 17.96
C LEU A 178 16.35 24.12 16.56
N SER A 179 16.91 25.31 16.31
CA SER A 179 17.54 25.65 15.04
C SER A 179 18.69 24.70 14.69
N ALA A 180 19.50 24.29 15.68
CA ALA A 180 20.57 23.34 15.47
C ALA A 180 20.04 21.94 15.10
N ARG A 181 19.00 21.45 15.80
CA ARG A 181 18.38 20.15 15.49
C ARG A 181 17.66 20.16 14.14
N LEU A 182 16.99 21.25 13.78
CA LEU A 182 16.39 21.42 12.46
C LEU A 182 17.44 21.42 11.34
N ARG A 183 18.61 22.06 11.54
CA ARG A 183 19.71 21.92 10.57
C ARG A 183 20.23 20.49 10.49
N GLY A 184 20.29 19.78 11.62
CA GLY A 184 20.66 18.36 11.66
C GLY A 184 19.68 17.45 10.91
N LEU A 185 18.37 17.75 10.99
CA LEU A 185 17.32 17.07 10.21
C LEU A 185 17.51 17.21 8.69
N LEU A 186 18.17 18.29 8.23
CA LEU A 186 18.27 18.59 6.80
C LEU A 186 19.61 18.20 6.16
N ASN A 187 20.60 17.72 6.92
CA ASN A 187 22.01 17.64 6.48
C ASN A 187 22.61 16.21 6.58
N PRO A 188 23.42 15.73 5.60
CA PRO A 188 23.51 16.12 4.19
C PRO A 188 22.72 15.14 3.31
N ARG A 189 21.71 15.66 2.61
CA ARG A 189 20.96 14.96 1.57
C ARG A 189 21.22 15.69 0.26
N ASP A 190 21.56 14.97 -0.81
CA ASP A 190 21.86 15.58 -2.11
C ASP A 190 20.65 16.31 -2.70
N GLU A 191 19.43 15.97 -2.24
CA GLU A 191 18.18 16.58 -2.67
C GLU A 191 17.81 17.86 -1.91
N VAL A 192 18.54 18.23 -0.85
CA VAL A 192 18.24 19.38 0.01
C VAL A 192 19.44 20.31 0.14
N HIS A 193 19.21 21.61 -0.08
CA HIS A 193 20.18 22.65 0.23
C HIS A 193 19.69 23.48 1.40
N VAL A 194 20.42 23.45 2.52
CA VAL A 194 20.11 24.28 3.70
C VAL A 194 20.66 25.68 3.48
N GLY A 195 19.78 26.62 3.19
CA GLY A 195 20.13 27.98 2.77
C GLY A 195 19.31 28.41 1.58
N ARG A 196 19.51 29.66 1.14
CA ARG A 196 18.76 30.24 0.02
C ARG A 196 19.48 29.97 -1.30
N LEU A 197 18.86 29.20 -2.19
CA LEU A 197 19.22 29.14 -3.60
C LEU A 197 18.32 30.07 -4.42
N SER A 198 18.78 30.44 -5.61
CA SER A 198 17.98 31.19 -6.58
C SER A 198 17.08 30.24 -7.39
N THR A 199 16.27 29.43 -6.71
CA THR A 199 15.29 28.54 -7.34
C THR A 199 13.88 29.15 -7.29
N GLU A 200 13.02 28.78 -8.24
CA GLU A 200 11.62 29.24 -8.22
C GLU A 200 10.83 28.66 -7.05
N VAL A 201 11.12 27.41 -6.67
CA VAL A 201 10.45 26.71 -5.55
C VAL A 201 11.44 26.48 -4.42
N GLY A 202 11.01 26.78 -3.19
CA GLY A 202 11.77 26.57 -1.97
C GLY A 202 10.85 26.44 -0.76
N ILE A 203 11.40 25.92 0.33
CA ILE A 203 10.72 25.71 1.60
C ILE A 203 11.31 26.66 2.66
N ASP A 204 10.47 27.36 3.39
CA ASP A 204 10.87 28.16 4.55
C ASP A 204 10.31 27.51 5.83
N ILE A 205 11.17 27.29 6.84
CA ILE A 205 10.80 26.94 8.20
C ILE A 205 10.94 28.19 9.05
N VAL A 206 9.83 28.84 9.35
CA VAL A 206 9.79 30.11 10.08
C VAL A 206 9.42 29.84 11.53
N VAL A 207 10.31 30.19 12.43
CA VAL A 207 10.16 30.03 13.88
C VAL A 207 9.71 31.36 14.49
N GLU A 208 8.52 31.35 15.10
CA GLU A 208 7.91 32.46 15.83
C GLU A 208 7.69 32.09 17.30
N GLN A 209 7.27 33.02 18.15
CA GLN A 209 7.19 32.76 19.60
C GLN A 209 6.24 31.60 19.95
N ARG A 210 5.14 31.41 19.20
CA ARG A 210 4.11 30.41 19.51
C ARG A 210 3.69 29.57 18.31
N ALA A 211 4.46 29.65 17.23
CA ALA A 211 4.20 28.91 16.02
C ALA A 211 5.50 28.54 15.30
N ILE A 212 5.47 27.43 14.57
CA ILE A 212 6.46 27.12 13.55
C ILE A 212 5.71 26.93 12.24
N GLU A 213 6.03 27.75 11.26
CA GLU A 213 5.43 27.66 9.93
C GLU A 213 6.38 26.98 8.97
N ILE A 214 5.87 26.04 8.19
CA ILE A 214 6.61 25.32 7.16
C ILE A 214 5.92 25.67 5.85
N ARG A 215 6.55 26.54 5.07
CA ARG A 215 5.95 27.18 3.90
C ARG A 215 6.63 26.67 2.64
N ILE A 216 5.87 26.37 1.59
CA ILE A 216 6.40 26.26 0.22
C ILE A 216 6.02 27.55 -0.51
N SER A 217 6.96 28.14 -1.26
CA SER A 217 6.64 29.30 -2.11
C SER A 217 5.55 28.93 -3.14
N GLY A 218 4.49 29.74 -3.24
CA GLY A 218 3.38 29.52 -4.18
C GLY A 218 2.35 28.44 -3.80
N HIS A 219 2.46 27.84 -2.61
CA HIS A 219 1.55 26.79 -2.12
C HIS A 219 1.12 27.04 -0.66
N PRO A 220 -0.05 26.53 -0.21
CA PRO A 220 -0.37 26.46 1.20
C PRO A 220 0.74 25.79 2.02
N GLY A 221 1.10 26.39 3.14
CA GLY A 221 2.03 25.81 4.11
C GLY A 221 1.33 25.04 5.23
N ILE A 222 2.12 24.60 6.21
CA ILE A 222 1.67 23.98 7.45
C ILE A 222 2.08 24.89 8.61
N VAL A 223 1.17 25.12 9.56
CA VAL A 223 1.45 25.89 10.78
C VAL A 223 1.29 24.98 11.98
N LEU A 224 2.35 24.84 12.76
CA LEU A 224 2.37 24.13 14.03
C LEU A 224 2.21 25.16 15.16
N HIS A 225 1.16 25.05 15.97
CA HIS A 225 0.89 25.98 17.06
C HIS A 225 1.28 25.39 18.42
N PHE A 226 1.90 26.20 19.27
CA PHE A 226 2.39 25.78 20.58
C PHE A 226 1.77 26.63 21.69
N ASP A 227 1.25 25.96 22.71
CA ASP A 227 0.80 26.62 23.94
C ASP A 227 2.01 26.91 24.87
N LYS A 228 1.77 27.68 25.95
CA LYS A 228 2.83 27.98 26.93
C LYS A 228 3.24 26.70 27.64
N VAL A 229 4.54 26.39 27.67
CA VAL A 229 5.08 25.24 28.40
C VAL A 229 5.01 25.52 29.90
N SER A 230 4.53 24.54 30.67
CA SER A 230 4.26 24.68 32.11
C SER A 230 5.41 24.22 33.02
N SER A 231 6.45 23.54 32.52
CA SER A 231 7.64 23.21 33.32
C SER A 231 8.92 23.03 32.48
N GLU A 232 10.08 23.34 33.07
CA GLU A 232 11.42 23.15 32.48
C GLU A 232 11.85 21.67 32.38
N ASP A 233 11.16 20.78 33.10
CA ASP A 233 11.63 19.40 33.36
C ASP A 233 11.61 18.45 32.14
N ASP A 234 11.09 18.84 30.97
CA ASP A 234 11.05 17.97 29.78
C ASP A 234 11.55 18.65 28.49
N ARG A 235 12.58 19.52 28.61
CA ARG A 235 13.18 20.27 27.49
C ARG A 235 13.59 19.39 26.30
N GLY A 236 14.27 18.29 26.60
CA GLY A 236 14.83 17.40 25.58
C GLY A 236 13.75 16.73 24.74
N ARG A 237 12.67 16.28 25.38
CA ARG A 237 11.52 15.66 24.71
C ARG A 237 10.75 16.69 23.92
N LEU A 238 10.49 17.89 24.47
CA LEU A 238 9.82 18.98 23.75
C LEU A 238 10.52 19.25 22.41
N LEU A 239 11.84 19.42 22.43
CA LEU A 239 12.64 19.63 21.22
C LEU A 239 12.56 18.44 20.25
N ALA A 240 12.63 17.20 20.75
CA ALA A 240 12.52 16.01 19.91
C ALA A 240 11.15 15.90 19.23
N THR A 241 10.07 16.08 20.00
CA THR A 241 8.70 16.07 19.49
C THR A 241 8.47 17.18 18.47
N THR A 242 8.97 18.39 18.74
CA THR A 242 8.83 19.52 17.80
C THR A 242 9.57 19.28 16.50
N VAL A 243 10.80 18.72 16.53
CA VAL A 243 11.54 18.37 15.31
C VAL A 243 10.82 17.28 14.54
N ALA A 244 10.25 16.28 15.23
CA ALA A 244 9.47 15.23 14.59
C ALA A 244 8.17 15.75 13.97
N ASP A 245 7.47 16.69 14.61
CA ASP A 245 6.28 17.34 14.06
C ASP A 245 6.61 18.21 12.85
N VAL A 246 7.77 18.91 12.88
CA VAL A 246 8.29 19.61 11.70
C VAL A 246 8.61 18.61 10.57
N ALA A 247 9.16 17.44 10.88
CA ALA A 247 9.37 16.39 9.89
C ALA A 247 8.05 15.88 9.29
N VAL A 248 6.97 15.71 10.07
CA VAL A 248 5.64 15.40 9.50
C VAL A 248 5.20 16.47 8.52
N GLY A 249 5.36 17.75 8.88
CA GLY A 249 5.02 18.86 8.00
C GLY A 249 5.85 18.85 6.71
N LEU A 250 7.16 18.65 6.81
CA LEU A 250 8.04 18.51 5.64
C LEU A 250 7.65 17.30 4.78
N ALA A 251 7.27 16.17 5.37
CA ALA A 251 6.81 15.00 4.62
C ALA A 251 5.60 15.33 3.74
N VAL A 252 4.54 15.91 4.32
CA VAL A 252 3.33 16.32 3.60
C VAL A 252 3.63 17.31 2.47
N LEU A 253 4.54 18.26 2.73
CA LEU A 253 4.95 19.25 1.73
C LEU A 253 5.78 18.62 0.61
N THR A 254 6.71 17.72 0.92
CA THR A 254 7.49 17.02 -0.12
C THR A 254 6.65 16.04 -0.94
N GLU A 255 5.58 15.48 -0.37
CA GLU A 255 4.59 14.71 -1.12
C GLU A 255 3.88 15.56 -2.18
N SER A 256 3.46 16.78 -1.83
CA SER A 256 2.80 17.68 -2.79
C SER A 256 3.74 18.16 -3.90
N LEU A 257 5.06 18.05 -3.69
CA LEU A 257 6.10 18.27 -4.68
C LEU A 257 6.50 17.01 -5.46
N HIS A 258 5.86 15.86 -5.19
CA HIS A 258 6.21 14.55 -5.73
C HIS A 258 7.66 14.08 -5.43
N LEU A 259 8.24 14.58 -4.32
CA LEU A 259 9.58 14.22 -3.86
C LEU A 259 9.53 13.06 -2.86
N PHE A 260 9.06 11.90 -3.33
CA PHE A 260 8.74 10.73 -2.48
C PHE A 260 9.92 10.18 -1.65
N ALA A 261 11.16 10.38 -2.09
CA ALA A 261 12.34 9.98 -1.32
C ALA A 261 12.52 10.84 -0.05
N LEU A 262 12.36 12.17 -0.19
CA LEU A 262 12.40 13.11 0.93
C LEU A 262 11.21 12.92 1.86
N GLU A 263 10.03 12.68 1.29
CA GLU A 263 8.83 12.34 2.06
C GLU A 263 9.08 11.15 2.99
N ARG A 264 9.54 10.01 2.43
CA ARG A 264 9.82 8.81 3.23
C ARG A 264 10.89 9.06 4.28
N TYR A 265 11.91 9.85 3.96
CA TYR A 265 12.93 10.24 4.93
C TYR A 265 12.32 11.01 6.10
N PHE A 266 11.55 12.05 5.84
CA PHE A 266 10.94 12.87 6.88
C PHE A 266 9.92 12.07 7.72
N LEU A 267 9.13 11.20 7.09
CA LEU A 267 8.29 10.25 7.80
C LEU A 267 9.14 9.36 8.73
N SER A 268 10.25 8.82 8.23
CA SER A 268 11.15 7.95 9.01
C SER A 268 11.77 8.64 10.23
N VAL A 269 11.96 9.96 10.19
CA VAL A 269 12.36 10.72 11.37
C VAL A 269 11.16 10.94 12.30
N ALA A 270 10.00 11.30 11.74
CA ALA A 270 8.80 11.59 12.51
C ALA A 270 8.28 10.40 13.33
N VAL A 271 8.50 9.16 12.88
CA VAL A 271 7.99 7.96 13.57
C VAL A 271 8.51 7.82 15.00
N GLN A 272 9.60 8.48 15.40
CA GLN A 272 10.12 8.35 16.76
C GLN A 272 9.25 9.10 17.79
N ASP A 273 9.00 10.38 17.55
CA ASP A 273 8.47 11.26 18.60
C ASP A 273 7.14 11.94 18.26
N SER A 274 6.80 12.11 16.97
CA SER A 274 5.61 12.88 16.58
C SER A 274 4.33 12.15 16.99
N GLN A 275 3.38 12.86 17.61
CA GLN A 275 2.03 12.32 17.85
C GLN A 275 1.10 12.55 16.66
N MET A 276 1.42 13.52 15.80
CA MET A 276 0.63 13.85 14.61
C MET A 276 0.57 12.68 13.62
N ILE A 277 1.65 11.90 13.52
CA ILE A 277 1.71 10.72 12.64
C ILE A 277 0.80 9.57 13.10
N LEU A 278 0.32 9.61 14.35
CA LEU A 278 -0.64 8.65 14.89
C LEU A 278 -2.10 9.08 14.67
N ASP A 279 -2.36 10.28 14.12
CA ASP A 279 -3.72 10.66 13.70
C ASP A 279 -4.30 9.62 12.73
N GLU A 280 -5.60 9.34 12.85
CA GLU A 280 -6.26 8.28 12.07
C GLU A 280 -6.13 8.48 10.55
N LYS A 281 -6.10 9.73 10.07
CA LYS A 281 -5.89 9.99 8.63
C LYS A 281 -4.44 9.83 8.23
N ALA A 282 -3.51 10.28 9.07
CA ALA A 282 -2.08 10.27 8.78
C ALA A 282 -1.46 8.87 8.91
N LEU A 283 -1.88 8.07 9.88
CA LEU A 283 -1.28 6.78 10.24
C LEU A 283 -1.29 5.80 9.07
N GLY A 284 -2.47 5.56 8.49
CA GLY A 284 -2.61 4.60 7.39
C GLY A 284 -1.81 5.00 6.14
N GLN A 285 -1.82 6.29 5.79
CA GLN A 285 -1.05 6.80 4.66
C GLN A 285 0.45 6.70 4.92
N SER A 286 0.90 7.03 6.13
CA SER A 286 2.32 6.97 6.50
C SER A 286 2.84 5.53 6.50
N LEU A 287 2.06 4.57 7.04
CA LEU A 287 2.41 3.15 6.99
C LEU A 287 2.53 2.64 5.55
N LEU A 288 1.57 2.99 4.69
CA LEU A 288 1.59 2.59 3.28
C LEU A 288 2.85 3.12 2.55
N LYS A 289 3.23 4.36 2.82
CA LYS A 289 4.43 5.00 2.22
C LYS A 289 5.73 4.40 2.74
N LEU A 290 5.75 3.96 3.99
CA LEU A 290 6.91 3.34 4.64
C LEU A 290 7.03 1.82 4.38
N ALA A 291 6.01 1.18 3.79
CA ALA A 291 5.98 -0.26 3.47
C ALA A 291 6.87 -0.62 2.26
N ARG A 292 8.17 -0.36 2.41
CA ARG A 292 9.25 -0.59 1.45
C ARG A 292 10.47 -1.11 2.21
N SER A 293 11.31 -1.90 1.58
CA SER A 293 12.49 -2.47 2.25
C SER A 293 13.49 -1.43 2.77
N ASP A 294 13.62 -0.27 2.10
CA ASP A 294 14.50 0.82 2.52
C ASP A 294 13.98 1.61 3.74
N SER A 295 12.69 1.50 4.07
CA SER A 295 12.04 2.19 5.19
C SER A 295 11.32 1.25 6.17
N PHE A 296 11.54 -0.07 6.05
CA PHE A 296 10.83 -1.08 6.84
C PHE A 296 11.01 -0.88 8.36
N ALA A 297 12.21 -0.50 8.82
CA ALA A 297 12.46 -0.23 10.23
C ALA A 297 11.60 0.95 10.77
N ALA A 298 11.39 1.99 9.96
CA ALA A 298 10.52 3.10 10.32
C ALA A 298 9.03 2.68 10.34
N MET A 299 8.59 1.87 9.36
CA MET A 299 7.26 1.28 9.35
C MET A 299 6.99 0.47 10.63
N MET A 300 7.96 -0.38 11.02
CA MET A 300 7.89 -1.19 12.24
C MET A 300 7.77 -0.33 13.49
N GLN A 301 8.57 0.73 13.59
CA GLN A 301 8.49 1.67 14.70
C GLN A 301 7.14 2.38 14.77
N LEU A 302 6.60 2.82 13.63
CA LEU A 302 5.27 3.44 13.58
C LEU A 302 4.18 2.46 13.99
N TYR A 303 4.23 1.23 13.49
CA TYR A 303 3.30 0.18 13.87
C TYR A 303 3.37 -0.08 15.40
N LYS A 304 4.57 -0.26 15.95
CA LYS A 304 4.78 -0.43 17.40
C LYS A 304 4.16 0.70 18.20
N ARG A 305 4.39 1.96 17.81
CA ARG A 305 3.79 3.12 18.48
C ARG A 305 2.27 3.12 18.38
N SER A 306 1.71 2.73 17.23
CA SER A 306 0.26 2.59 17.08
C SER A 306 -0.30 1.49 18.00
N ALA A 307 0.42 0.38 18.20
CA ALA A 307 0.03 -0.68 19.10
C ALA A 307 0.08 -0.25 20.57
N LEU A 308 1.10 0.52 20.97
CA LEU A 308 1.29 0.97 22.36
C LEU A 308 0.42 2.18 22.76
N HIS A 309 0.15 3.08 21.81
CA HIS A 309 -0.44 4.39 22.11
C HIS A 309 -1.69 4.73 21.28
N GLY A 310 -1.98 3.95 20.22
CA GLY A 310 -3.12 4.20 19.36
C GLY A 310 -4.45 3.79 19.99
N THR A 311 -5.54 4.31 19.45
CA THR A 311 -6.91 3.85 19.72
C THR A 311 -7.16 2.47 19.08
N PRO A 312 -8.21 1.74 19.48
CA PRO A 312 -8.58 0.48 18.81
C PRO A 312 -8.73 0.62 17.29
N THR A 313 -9.34 1.71 16.82
CA THR A 313 -9.50 2.01 15.39
C THR A 313 -8.15 2.19 14.69
N GLN A 314 -7.23 2.94 15.30
CA GLN A 314 -5.87 3.15 14.76
C GLN A 314 -5.07 1.85 14.70
N ARG A 315 -5.17 0.98 15.72
CA ARG A 315 -4.53 -0.34 15.72
C ARG A 315 -5.07 -1.26 14.61
N LEU A 316 -6.39 -1.28 14.43
CA LEU A 316 -7.03 -2.06 13.37
C LEU A 316 -6.63 -1.54 11.98
N GLN A 317 -6.61 -0.21 11.80
CA GLN A 317 -6.15 0.42 10.57
C GLN A 317 -4.68 0.08 10.27
N ALA A 318 -3.80 0.20 11.27
CA ALA A 318 -2.38 -0.12 11.13
C ALA A 318 -2.18 -1.58 10.71
N THR A 319 -2.86 -2.51 11.39
CA THR A 319 -2.84 -3.93 11.05
C THR A 319 -3.32 -4.15 9.62
N THR A 320 -4.46 -3.56 9.23
CA THR A 320 -5.04 -3.73 7.91
C THR A 320 -4.10 -3.24 6.79
N VAL A 321 -3.51 -2.05 6.96
CA VAL A 321 -2.57 -1.49 5.98
C VAL A 321 -1.36 -2.39 5.83
N VAL A 322 -0.75 -2.79 6.94
CA VAL A 322 0.44 -3.63 6.94
C VAL A 322 0.16 -5.01 6.32
N MET A 323 -0.99 -5.64 6.64
CA MET A 323 -1.43 -6.88 6.00
C MET A 323 -1.61 -6.74 4.49
N GLY A 324 -2.14 -5.59 4.03
CA GLY A 324 -2.27 -5.27 2.62
C GLY A 324 -0.95 -5.09 1.88
N GLN A 325 0.17 -4.98 2.59
CA GLN A 325 1.51 -4.80 2.01
C GLN A 325 2.37 -6.08 2.09
N LYS A 326 1.82 -7.23 2.50
CA LYS A 326 2.58 -8.47 2.70
C LYS A 326 3.42 -8.89 1.47
N ASP A 327 2.92 -8.64 0.26
CA ASP A 327 3.57 -9.02 -1.00
C ASP A 327 4.73 -8.09 -1.36
N ASN A 328 4.79 -6.90 -0.74
CA ASN A 328 5.89 -5.94 -0.89
C ASN A 328 7.03 -6.17 0.13
N LEU A 329 6.84 -7.10 1.07
CA LEU A 329 7.80 -7.43 2.11
C LEU A 329 8.57 -8.72 1.77
N GLY A 330 9.82 -8.81 2.19
CA GLY A 330 10.61 -10.05 2.16
C GLY A 330 10.24 -11.01 3.29
N PRO A 331 10.64 -12.30 3.22
CA PRO A 331 10.38 -13.29 4.27
C PRO A 331 10.85 -12.87 5.67
N SER A 332 12.05 -12.28 5.77
CA SER A 332 12.60 -11.79 7.05
C SER A 332 11.82 -10.61 7.63
N GLU A 333 11.31 -9.73 6.76
CA GLU A 333 10.50 -8.58 7.12
C GLU A 333 9.13 -9.04 7.64
N ARG A 334 8.45 -9.94 6.92
CA ARG A 334 7.19 -10.54 7.35
C ARG A 334 7.31 -11.26 8.70
N LYS A 335 8.39 -12.00 8.92
CA LYS A 335 8.69 -12.63 10.20
C LYS A 335 8.86 -11.61 11.33
N SER A 336 9.72 -10.60 11.12
CA SER A 336 9.96 -9.56 12.12
C SER A 336 8.67 -8.83 12.51
N LEU A 337 7.81 -8.58 11.53
CA LEU A 337 6.52 -7.97 11.73
C LEU A 337 5.55 -8.88 12.50
N ALA A 338 5.47 -10.17 12.17
CA ALA A 338 4.64 -11.12 12.90
C ALA A 338 5.09 -11.23 14.38
N ASP A 339 6.40 -11.26 14.63
CA ASP A 339 6.96 -11.23 15.99
C ASP A 339 6.61 -9.94 16.72
N LEU A 340 6.66 -8.78 16.05
CA LEU A 340 6.25 -7.50 16.63
C LEU A 340 4.75 -7.50 16.99
N ILE A 341 3.89 -8.00 16.10
CA ILE A 341 2.44 -8.10 16.36
C ILE A 341 2.20 -8.98 17.59
N ARG A 342 2.84 -10.14 17.66
CA ARG A 342 2.73 -11.06 18.80
C ARG A 342 3.15 -10.42 20.13
N ASN A 343 4.26 -9.67 20.12
CA ASN A 343 4.87 -9.17 21.34
C ASN A 343 4.30 -7.82 21.82
N GLU A 344 3.86 -6.96 20.90
CA GLU A 344 3.52 -5.55 21.21
C GLU A 344 2.04 -5.22 21.04
N ALA A 345 1.23 -6.10 20.40
CA ALA A 345 -0.20 -5.85 20.30
C ALA A 345 -0.85 -5.81 21.69
N THR A 346 -1.74 -4.84 21.89
CA THR A 346 -2.51 -4.72 23.12
C THR A 346 -3.35 -5.99 23.33
N ARG A 347 -3.35 -6.54 24.55
CA ARG A 347 -4.14 -7.71 24.93
C ARG A 347 -5.60 -7.35 25.22
N ASP A 348 -6.30 -6.90 24.19
CA ASP A 348 -7.73 -6.58 24.21
C ASP A 348 -8.51 -7.50 23.25
N ASP A 349 -9.78 -7.18 22.99
CA ASP A 349 -10.68 -7.96 22.12
C ASP A 349 -10.17 -8.09 20.67
N LEU A 350 -9.20 -7.26 20.24
CA LEU A 350 -8.59 -7.32 18.91
C LEU A 350 -7.32 -8.18 18.88
N TYR A 351 -6.77 -8.59 20.03
CA TYR A 351 -5.50 -9.32 20.12
C TYR A 351 -5.53 -10.64 19.35
N SER A 352 -6.59 -11.44 19.50
CA SER A 352 -6.75 -12.71 18.78
C SER A 352 -6.80 -12.52 17.27
N GLN A 353 -7.45 -11.45 16.79
CA GLN A 353 -7.46 -11.08 15.38
C GLN A 353 -6.08 -10.65 14.88
N ALA A 354 -5.32 -9.90 15.69
CA ALA A 354 -3.96 -9.52 15.35
C ALA A 354 -3.04 -10.74 15.22
N LEU A 355 -3.13 -11.70 16.14
CA LEU A 355 -2.40 -12.98 16.09
C LEU A 355 -2.78 -13.82 14.86
N TYR A 356 -4.07 -13.95 14.57
CA TYR A 356 -4.54 -14.64 13.37
C TYR A 356 -3.96 -13.98 12.11
N ASN A 357 -4.02 -12.65 11.99
CA ASN A 357 -3.43 -11.92 10.87
C ASN A 357 -1.91 -12.14 10.78
N ALA A 358 -1.20 -12.13 11.90
CA ALA A 358 0.23 -12.42 11.96
C ALA A 358 0.54 -13.84 11.45
N SER A 359 -0.29 -14.84 11.77
CA SER A 359 -0.12 -16.20 11.22
C SER A 359 -0.17 -16.22 9.68
N GLN A 360 -1.05 -15.41 9.08
CA GLN A 360 -1.21 -15.31 7.63
C GLN A 360 -0.01 -14.61 6.96
N LEU A 361 0.68 -13.70 7.67
CA LEU A 361 1.89 -13.06 7.14
C LEU A 361 3.01 -14.07 6.91
N VAL A 362 3.19 -15.01 7.83
CA VAL A 362 4.34 -15.93 7.82
C VAL A 362 4.02 -17.33 7.32
N ARG A 363 2.76 -17.61 6.93
CA ARG A 363 2.29 -18.94 6.50
C ARG A 363 3.17 -19.59 5.41
N GLY A 364 3.69 -18.80 4.48
CA GLY A 364 4.56 -19.27 3.39
C GLY A 364 6.06 -19.30 3.72
N ASP A 365 6.48 -18.64 4.80
CA ASP A 365 7.90 -18.42 5.11
C ASP A 365 8.38 -19.18 6.35
N ASP A 366 7.55 -19.24 7.40
CA ASP A 366 7.86 -19.85 8.69
C ASP A 366 6.60 -20.53 9.23
N ARG A 367 6.41 -21.79 8.84
CA ARG A 367 5.22 -22.60 9.17
C ARG A 367 5.09 -22.86 10.67
N GLY A 368 6.22 -23.04 11.35
CA GLY A 368 6.26 -23.25 12.80
C GLY A 368 5.74 -22.03 13.55
N LEU A 369 6.20 -20.83 13.17
CA LEU A 369 5.68 -19.58 13.72
C LEU A 369 4.21 -19.35 13.34
N ALA A 370 3.83 -19.60 12.08
CA ALA A 370 2.44 -19.46 11.63
C ALA A 370 1.48 -20.31 12.47
N ARG A 371 1.83 -21.58 12.71
CA ARG A 371 1.07 -22.49 13.55
C ARG A 371 0.96 -22.01 14.99
N ALA A 372 2.09 -21.61 15.59
CA ALA A 372 2.10 -21.11 16.97
C ALA A 372 1.20 -19.88 17.14
N LEU A 373 1.21 -18.95 16.18
CA LEU A 373 0.36 -17.76 16.19
C LEU A 373 -1.12 -18.11 16.01
N LEU A 374 -1.44 -19.07 15.12
CA LEU A 374 -2.80 -19.53 14.87
C LEU A 374 -3.39 -20.23 16.11
N ASP A 375 -2.61 -21.10 16.76
CA ASP A 375 -3.01 -21.76 18.00
C ASP A 375 -3.18 -20.76 19.15
N GLU A 376 -2.25 -19.81 19.32
CA GLU A 376 -2.35 -18.74 20.33
C GLU A 376 -3.60 -17.87 20.10
N ALA A 377 -3.93 -17.54 18.84
CA ALA A 377 -5.15 -16.80 18.52
C ALA A 377 -6.42 -17.53 18.99
N ALA A 378 -6.47 -18.85 18.81
CA ALA A 378 -7.60 -19.69 19.25
C ALA A 378 -7.59 -19.99 20.75
N GLU A 379 -6.44 -19.91 21.43
CA GLU A 379 -6.38 -19.94 22.89
C GLU A 379 -6.96 -18.66 23.50
N VAL A 380 -6.66 -17.50 22.91
CA VAL A 380 -7.19 -16.20 23.33
C VAL A 380 -8.69 -16.09 23.03
N ASP A 381 -9.11 -16.44 21.82
CA ASP A 381 -10.52 -16.46 21.41
C ASP A 381 -10.90 -17.88 20.94
N PRO A 382 -11.47 -18.72 21.83
CA PRO A 382 -11.90 -20.07 21.47
C PRO A 382 -12.91 -20.14 20.33
N ALA A 383 -13.63 -19.05 20.03
CA ALA A 383 -14.61 -19.02 18.94
C ALA A 383 -13.96 -19.19 17.55
N TYR A 384 -12.64 -19.00 17.41
CA TYR A 384 -11.93 -19.37 16.19
C TYR A 384 -12.12 -20.86 15.84
N ARG A 385 -12.22 -21.76 16.82
CA ARG A 385 -12.44 -23.20 16.58
C ARG A 385 -13.83 -23.51 16.02
N GLU A 386 -14.73 -22.54 16.00
CA GLU A 386 -16.06 -22.63 15.40
C GLU A 386 -16.09 -22.06 13.98
N ARG A 387 -15.00 -21.44 13.51
CA ARG A 387 -14.88 -20.85 12.16
C ARG A 387 -14.25 -21.85 11.19
N SER A 388 -14.82 -21.98 9.99
CA SER A 388 -14.26 -22.85 8.95
C SER A 388 -12.86 -22.40 8.50
N SER A 389 -12.60 -21.09 8.46
CA SER A 389 -11.32 -20.51 8.03
C SER A 389 -10.14 -20.95 8.92
N PHE A 390 -10.34 -21.01 10.24
CA PHE A 390 -9.32 -21.49 11.18
C PHE A 390 -8.87 -22.92 10.83
N TRP A 391 -9.84 -23.80 10.60
CA TRP A 391 -9.57 -25.20 10.26
C TRP A 391 -8.99 -25.36 8.86
N SER A 392 -9.40 -24.54 7.89
CA SER A 392 -8.81 -24.54 6.54
C SER A 392 -7.34 -24.12 6.57
N ASP A 393 -7.00 -23.07 7.34
CA ASP A 393 -5.62 -22.61 7.49
C ASP A 393 -4.74 -23.61 8.24
N ARG A 394 -5.26 -24.20 9.32
CA ARG A 394 -4.58 -25.28 10.05
C ARG A 394 -4.31 -26.46 9.14
N ALA A 395 -5.33 -26.91 8.39
CA ALA A 395 -5.21 -28.01 7.46
C ALA A 395 -4.17 -27.76 6.36
N ALA A 396 -4.05 -26.52 5.89
CA ALA A 396 -3.05 -26.13 4.90
C ALA A 396 -1.63 -26.24 5.47
N LEU A 397 -1.41 -25.78 6.71
CA LEU A 397 -0.13 -25.94 7.40
C LEU A 397 0.22 -27.42 7.58
N ASP A 398 -0.72 -28.24 8.08
CA ASP A 398 -0.52 -29.68 8.27
C ASP A 398 -0.16 -30.39 6.97
N PHE A 399 -0.85 -30.05 5.88
CA PHE A 399 -0.55 -30.64 4.58
C PHE A 399 0.87 -30.33 4.13
N LEU A 400 1.29 -29.07 4.25
CA LEU A 400 2.62 -28.63 3.83
C LEU A 400 3.73 -29.29 4.66
N ASP A 401 3.44 -29.62 5.91
CA ASP A 401 4.33 -30.36 6.81
C ASP A 401 4.33 -31.88 6.55
N GLY A 402 3.48 -32.36 5.64
CA GLY A 402 3.34 -33.78 5.29
C GLY A 402 2.46 -34.57 6.27
N ASP A 403 1.81 -33.91 7.23
CA ASP A 403 0.84 -34.54 8.13
C ASP A 403 -0.54 -34.60 7.47
N TYR A 404 -0.64 -35.47 6.47
CA TYR A 404 -1.85 -35.60 5.66
C TYR A 404 -3.07 -36.07 6.47
N ARG A 405 -2.83 -36.79 7.58
CA ARG A 405 -3.91 -37.26 8.46
C ARG A 405 -4.55 -36.12 9.22
N GLU A 406 -3.75 -35.29 9.90
CA GLU A 406 -4.27 -34.11 10.60
C GLU A 406 -4.83 -33.08 9.63
N SER A 407 -4.21 -32.95 8.45
CA SER A 407 -4.73 -32.12 7.36
C SER A 407 -6.11 -32.57 6.90
N ALA A 408 -6.30 -33.87 6.64
CA ALA A 408 -7.59 -34.41 6.22
C ALA A 408 -8.67 -34.18 7.29
N ALA A 409 -8.36 -34.41 8.57
CA ALA A 409 -9.27 -34.16 9.68
C ALA A 409 -9.69 -32.68 9.77
N SER A 410 -8.72 -31.76 9.63
CA SER A 410 -8.95 -30.33 9.69
C SER A 410 -9.77 -29.81 8.49
N TYR A 411 -9.49 -30.25 7.26
CA TYR A 411 -10.32 -29.91 6.09
C TYR A 411 -11.75 -30.43 6.24
N TYR A 412 -11.92 -31.65 6.75
CA TYR A 412 -13.25 -32.21 7.01
C TYR A 412 -14.00 -31.41 8.07
N LYS A 413 -13.30 -30.95 9.11
CA LYS A 413 -13.88 -30.09 10.14
C LYS A 413 -14.33 -28.75 9.56
N ALA A 414 -13.53 -28.13 8.69
CA ALA A 414 -13.91 -26.90 7.98
C ALA A 414 -15.15 -27.11 7.09
N PHE A 415 -15.22 -28.24 6.38
CA PHE A 415 -16.40 -28.65 5.62
C PHE A 415 -17.65 -28.81 6.50
N LYS A 416 -17.53 -29.49 7.65
CA LYS A 416 -18.63 -29.63 8.61
C LYS A 416 -19.14 -28.31 9.19
N LEU A 417 -18.31 -27.28 9.21
CA LEU A 417 -18.65 -25.92 9.62
C LEU A 417 -19.28 -25.09 8.49
N GLY A 418 -19.55 -25.70 7.32
CA GLY A 418 -20.33 -25.09 6.23
C GLY A 418 -19.50 -24.64 5.03
N ASP A 419 -18.18 -24.82 5.02
CA ASP A 419 -17.35 -24.50 3.87
C ASP A 419 -17.22 -25.69 2.90
N ASN A 420 -18.18 -25.79 1.98
CA ASN A 420 -18.22 -26.85 0.96
C ASN A 420 -16.97 -26.89 0.07
N THR A 421 -16.25 -25.77 -0.08
CA THR A 421 -15.04 -25.71 -0.92
C THR A 421 -13.90 -26.55 -0.36
N GLN A 422 -13.94 -26.88 0.94
CA GLN A 422 -12.90 -27.66 1.62
C GLN A 422 -13.00 -29.17 1.36
N LEU A 423 -14.11 -29.65 0.78
CA LEU A 423 -14.31 -31.08 0.58
C LEU A 423 -13.33 -31.68 -0.45
N ALA A 424 -13.00 -30.93 -1.50
CA ALA A 424 -11.99 -31.34 -2.47
C ALA A 424 -10.58 -31.38 -1.83
N PHE A 425 -10.26 -30.43 -0.94
CA PHE A 425 -9.00 -30.43 -0.20
C PHE A 425 -8.90 -31.56 0.82
N HIS A 426 -10.02 -31.94 1.43
CA HIS A 426 -10.11 -33.13 2.27
C HIS A 426 -9.85 -34.40 1.45
N ALA A 427 -10.51 -34.55 0.30
CA ALA A 427 -10.29 -35.66 -0.62
C ALA A 427 -8.83 -35.76 -1.06
N ASP A 428 -8.19 -34.64 -1.36
CA ASP A 428 -6.77 -34.58 -1.70
C ASP A 428 -5.87 -34.99 -0.54
N ALA A 429 -6.12 -34.50 0.68
CA ALA A 429 -5.37 -34.92 1.86
C ALA A 429 -5.48 -36.44 2.12
N LEU A 430 -6.67 -37.03 1.96
CA LEU A 430 -6.88 -38.48 2.02
C LEU A 430 -6.09 -39.22 0.94
N LEU A 431 -6.05 -38.66 -0.28
CA LEU A 431 -5.30 -39.20 -1.40
C LEU A 431 -3.80 -39.30 -1.06
N TYR A 432 -3.23 -38.29 -0.41
CA TYR A 432 -1.84 -38.31 0.02
C TYR A 432 -1.59 -39.15 1.28
N GLN A 433 -2.59 -39.26 2.17
CA GLN A 433 -2.53 -40.09 3.35
C GLN A 433 -2.46 -41.59 3.02
N GLY A 434 -3.04 -42.03 1.91
CA GLY A 434 -3.12 -43.45 1.53
C GLY A 434 -4.53 -44.02 1.44
N ASP A 435 -5.56 -43.21 1.72
CA ASP A 435 -6.96 -43.66 1.74
C ASP A 435 -7.64 -43.38 0.39
N LEU A 436 -7.23 -44.17 -0.62
CA LEU A 436 -7.66 -43.97 -2.01
C LEU A 436 -9.18 -44.10 -2.18
N ASP A 437 -9.80 -45.10 -1.54
CA ASP A 437 -11.24 -45.35 -1.70
C ASP A 437 -12.07 -44.21 -1.12
N GLU A 438 -11.75 -43.75 0.09
CA GLU A 438 -12.45 -42.61 0.69
C GLU A 438 -12.15 -41.32 -0.08
N SER A 439 -10.91 -41.12 -0.54
CA SER A 439 -10.53 -39.97 -1.36
C SER A 439 -11.39 -39.85 -2.62
N LEU A 440 -11.51 -40.93 -3.41
CA LEU A 440 -12.33 -40.94 -4.62
C LEU A 440 -13.81 -40.68 -4.32
N ALA A 441 -14.34 -41.25 -3.23
CA ALA A 441 -15.71 -40.99 -2.79
C ALA A 441 -15.93 -39.51 -2.43
N GLN A 442 -14.98 -38.89 -1.73
CA GLN A 442 -15.08 -37.47 -1.37
C GLN A 442 -14.88 -36.53 -2.57
N PHE A 443 -14.03 -36.88 -3.55
CA PHE A 443 -13.92 -36.13 -4.80
C PHE A 443 -15.23 -36.18 -5.61
N ALA A 444 -15.84 -37.35 -5.74
CA ALA A 444 -17.13 -37.49 -6.42
C ALA A 444 -18.21 -36.62 -5.74
N LYS A 445 -18.26 -36.66 -4.41
CA LYS A 445 -19.17 -35.81 -3.64
C LYS A 445 -18.88 -34.32 -3.79
N ALA A 446 -17.60 -33.92 -3.85
CA ALA A 446 -17.21 -32.52 -4.07
C ALA A 446 -17.66 -32.01 -5.45
N LYS A 447 -17.58 -32.88 -6.48
CA LYS A 447 -18.09 -32.62 -7.83
C LYS A 447 -19.60 -32.41 -7.83
N ASP A 448 -20.35 -33.28 -7.16
CA ASP A 448 -21.82 -33.20 -7.09
C ASP A 448 -22.32 -31.93 -6.38
N LEU A 449 -21.56 -31.41 -5.41
CA LEU A 449 -21.89 -30.17 -4.69
C LEU A 449 -21.76 -28.91 -5.55
N GLY A 450 -21.30 -29.00 -6.80
CA GLY A 450 -21.12 -27.82 -7.67
C GLY A 450 -20.15 -26.80 -7.09
N SER A 451 -19.28 -27.24 -6.16
CA SER A 451 -18.11 -26.44 -5.76
C SER A 451 -17.38 -26.08 -7.04
N ASN A 452 -16.82 -24.89 -7.16
CA ASN A 452 -16.11 -24.47 -8.38
C ASN A 452 -14.82 -25.31 -8.51
N VAL A 453 -14.97 -26.56 -8.95
CA VAL A 453 -14.00 -27.64 -8.79
C VAL A 453 -12.88 -27.33 -9.76
N HIS A 454 -11.73 -26.96 -9.20
CA HIS A 454 -10.50 -26.80 -9.96
C HIS A 454 -10.28 -28.03 -10.86
N PRO A 455 -9.88 -27.86 -12.13
CA PRO A 455 -9.69 -28.96 -13.09
C PRO A 455 -8.94 -30.16 -12.51
N GLU A 456 -7.90 -29.90 -11.72
CA GLU A 456 -7.08 -30.89 -11.03
C GLU A 456 -7.89 -31.95 -10.26
N TRP A 457 -8.96 -31.56 -9.55
CA TRP A 457 -9.73 -32.52 -8.73
C TRP A 457 -10.55 -33.48 -9.58
N ASN A 458 -11.09 -33.00 -10.71
CA ASN A 458 -11.81 -33.84 -11.66
C ASN A 458 -10.85 -34.82 -12.35
N LEU A 459 -9.67 -34.32 -12.74
CA LEU A 459 -8.62 -35.13 -13.32
C LEU A 459 -8.09 -36.19 -12.34
N LYS A 460 -7.91 -35.83 -11.06
CA LYS A 460 -7.55 -36.79 -9.99
C LYS A 460 -8.62 -37.85 -9.79
N LEU A 461 -9.90 -37.46 -9.67
CA LEU A 461 -11.01 -38.41 -9.56
C LEU A 461 -11.01 -39.40 -10.73
N LEU A 462 -10.88 -38.89 -11.95
CA LEU A 462 -10.88 -39.71 -13.16
C LEU A 462 -9.68 -40.66 -13.19
N ALA A 463 -8.46 -40.11 -13.15
CA ALA A 463 -7.23 -40.84 -13.33
C ALA A 463 -7.02 -41.89 -12.22
N PHE A 464 -7.28 -41.54 -10.96
CA PHE A 464 -7.10 -42.46 -9.84
C PHE A 464 -8.24 -43.46 -9.67
N THR A 465 -9.41 -43.25 -10.29
CA THR A 465 -10.43 -44.30 -10.41
C THR A 465 -9.92 -45.46 -11.27
N ASP A 466 -9.26 -45.17 -12.39
CA ASP A 466 -8.69 -46.20 -13.26
C ASP A 466 -7.51 -46.91 -12.60
N VAL A 467 -6.65 -46.15 -11.89
CA VAL A 467 -5.61 -46.75 -11.04
C VAL A 467 -6.25 -47.72 -10.04
N ARG A 468 -7.31 -47.31 -9.33
CA ARG A 468 -8.00 -48.14 -8.34
C ARG A 468 -8.65 -49.39 -8.93
N ASN A 469 -9.27 -49.27 -10.10
CA ASN A 469 -9.86 -50.39 -10.83
C ASN A 469 -8.80 -51.42 -11.22
N ARG A 470 -7.60 -50.96 -11.56
CA ARG A 470 -6.51 -51.83 -12.04
C ARG A 470 -5.76 -52.53 -10.92
N ILE A 471 -5.45 -51.82 -9.84
CA ILE A 471 -4.63 -52.36 -8.74
C ILE A 471 -5.47 -53.06 -7.66
N GLY A 472 -6.79 -52.89 -7.66
CA GLY A 472 -7.62 -53.37 -6.56
C GLY A 472 -7.38 -52.55 -5.29
N ALA A 473 -7.59 -53.15 -4.11
CA ALA A 473 -7.41 -52.44 -2.85
C ALA A 473 -5.91 -52.12 -2.64
N PRO A 474 -5.52 -50.85 -2.45
CA PRO A 474 -4.13 -50.50 -2.17
C PRO A 474 -3.69 -51.04 -0.81
N GLY A 475 -2.39 -50.98 -0.53
CA GLY A 475 -1.87 -51.25 0.81
C GLY A 475 -2.44 -50.28 1.84
N LEU A 476 -2.44 -50.69 3.12
CA LEU A 476 -2.99 -49.91 4.24
C LEU A 476 -2.29 -48.55 4.45
N GLU A 477 -1.02 -48.43 4.04
CA GLU A 477 -0.21 -47.22 4.17
C GLU A 477 0.71 -47.09 2.96
N ARG A 478 0.85 -45.85 2.45
CA ARG A 478 1.76 -45.55 1.35
C ARG A 478 3.21 -45.71 1.80
N GLN A 479 4.02 -46.31 0.96
CA GLN A 479 5.46 -46.51 1.17
C GLN A 479 6.24 -45.96 -0.03
N PRO A 480 6.29 -44.62 -0.23
CA PRO A 480 6.78 -44.00 -1.47
C PRO A 480 8.22 -44.39 -1.81
N GLU A 481 9.12 -44.39 -0.82
CA GLU A 481 10.54 -44.73 -1.03
C GLU A 481 10.72 -46.18 -1.48
N LYS A 482 9.98 -47.12 -0.87
CA LYS A 482 10.05 -48.54 -1.22
C LYS A 482 9.42 -48.80 -2.59
N ALA A 483 8.30 -48.15 -2.89
CA ALA A 483 7.69 -48.22 -4.21
C ALA A 483 8.65 -47.68 -5.27
N TRP A 484 9.25 -46.51 -5.06
CA TRP A 484 10.21 -45.93 -5.98
C TRP A 484 11.43 -46.83 -6.23
N ALA A 485 12.05 -47.33 -5.15
CA ALA A 485 13.19 -48.24 -5.26
C ALA A 485 12.84 -49.52 -6.03
N LYS A 486 11.62 -50.05 -5.81
CA LYS A 486 11.10 -51.20 -6.55
C LYS A 486 10.88 -50.86 -8.02
N ALA A 487 10.28 -49.71 -8.32
CA ALA A 487 9.94 -49.30 -9.68
C ALA A 487 11.14 -49.22 -10.63
N ILE A 488 12.30 -48.80 -10.13
CA ILE A 488 13.55 -48.75 -10.90
C ILE A 488 14.00 -50.15 -11.34
N GLY A 489 13.81 -51.16 -10.49
CA GLY A 489 14.25 -52.54 -10.73
C GLY A 489 13.26 -53.40 -11.52
N ILE A 490 12.09 -52.87 -11.91
CA ILE A 490 11.07 -53.64 -12.65
C ILE A 490 11.60 -53.93 -14.06
N ALA A 491 11.60 -55.21 -14.45
CA ALA A 491 11.93 -55.64 -15.81
C ALA A 491 10.85 -55.18 -16.80
N ALA A 492 11.24 -54.94 -18.06
CA ALA A 492 10.26 -54.61 -19.11
C ALA A 492 9.22 -55.73 -19.24
N GLY A 493 7.94 -55.38 -19.21
CA GLY A 493 6.82 -56.33 -19.30
C GLY A 493 6.46 -57.05 -17.99
N ASP A 494 7.10 -56.76 -16.86
CA ASP A 494 6.74 -57.33 -15.55
C ASP A 494 5.51 -56.64 -14.94
N ALA A 495 4.33 -57.00 -15.46
CA ALA A 495 3.05 -56.46 -14.99
C ALA A 495 2.81 -56.71 -13.50
N GLN A 496 3.21 -57.88 -12.98
CA GLN A 496 3.03 -58.19 -11.56
C GLN A 496 3.92 -57.32 -10.67
N GLY A 497 5.17 -57.07 -11.08
CA GLY A 497 6.08 -56.15 -10.41
C GLY A 497 5.52 -54.73 -10.34
N ILE A 498 4.88 -54.26 -11.42
CA ILE A 498 4.21 -52.94 -11.50
C ILE A 498 3.06 -52.87 -10.49
N ILE A 499 2.14 -53.84 -10.49
CA ILE A 499 1.01 -53.85 -9.56
C ILE A 499 1.47 -53.94 -8.11
N GLN A 500 2.47 -54.78 -7.81
CA GLN A 500 3.05 -54.83 -6.45
C GLN A 500 3.70 -53.51 -6.03
N CYS A 501 4.26 -52.75 -6.98
CA CYS A 501 4.80 -51.42 -6.72
C CYS A 501 3.68 -50.43 -6.39
N LEU A 502 2.59 -50.45 -7.15
CA LEU A 502 1.44 -49.59 -6.91
C LEU A 502 0.63 -49.96 -5.65
N HIS A 503 0.70 -51.21 -5.19
CA HIS A 503 0.21 -51.57 -3.85
C HIS A 503 1.04 -50.96 -2.71
N LEU A 504 2.35 -50.76 -2.92
CA LEU A 504 3.21 -50.06 -1.96
C LEU A 504 2.94 -48.56 -1.99
N ASP A 505 2.80 -47.98 -3.18
CA ASP A 505 2.37 -46.59 -3.35
C ASP A 505 1.70 -46.40 -4.72
N TYR A 506 0.39 -46.16 -4.71
CA TYR A 506 -0.39 -45.91 -5.93
C TYR A 506 -0.06 -44.55 -6.58
N PHE A 507 0.76 -43.72 -5.92
CA PHE A 507 1.38 -42.51 -6.46
C PHE A 507 2.78 -42.73 -7.04
N CYS A 508 3.22 -43.98 -7.21
CA CYS A 508 4.54 -44.23 -7.79
C CYS A 508 4.55 -43.92 -9.30
N ALA A 509 4.91 -42.68 -9.66
CA ALA A 509 4.88 -42.19 -11.04
C ALA A 509 5.60 -43.11 -12.06
N PRO A 510 6.82 -43.62 -11.80
CA PRO A 510 7.47 -44.54 -12.74
C PRO A 510 6.70 -45.86 -12.94
N ALA A 511 5.98 -46.34 -11.92
CA ALA A 511 5.14 -47.52 -12.03
C ALA A 511 3.84 -47.22 -12.79
N LEU A 512 3.23 -46.05 -12.57
CA LEU A 512 2.06 -45.58 -13.31
C LEU A 512 2.36 -45.43 -14.81
N MET A 513 3.48 -44.81 -15.16
CA MET A 513 3.96 -44.68 -16.54
C MET A 513 4.13 -46.04 -17.22
N ARG A 514 4.79 -46.99 -16.55
CA ARG A 514 4.97 -48.36 -17.07
C ARG A 514 3.65 -49.11 -17.19
N LEU A 515 2.74 -48.92 -16.24
CA LEU A 515 1.40 -49.48 -16.30
C LEU A 515 0.69 -48.96 -17.56
N ALA A 516 0.68 -47.64 -17.77
CA ALA A 516 0.03 -47.00 -18.92
C ALA A 516 0.54 -47.56 -20.25
N ILE A 517 1.86 -47.69 -20.42
CA ILE A 517 2.47 -48.26 -21.65
C ILE A 517 2.02 -49.72 -21.90
N SER A 518 1.66 -50.46 -20.84
CA SER A 518 1.18 -51.84 -20.95
C SER A 518 -0.32 -51.96 -21.26
N ILE A 519 -1.07 -50.85 -21.27
CA ILE A 519 -2.51 -50.84 -21.51
C ILE A 519 -2.81 -50.68 -23.00
N ALA A 520 -3.67 -51.57 -23.51
CA ALA A 520 -4.14 -51.54 -24.89
C ALA A 520 -5.33 -50.60 -25.12
N ASP A 521 -6.14 -50.36 -24.08
CA ASP A 521 -7.23 -49.39 -24.15
C ASP A 521 -6.66 -47.96 -24.16
N ASP A 522 -6.94 -47.22 -25.23
CA ASP A 522 -6.33 -45.91 -25.46
C ASP A 522 -6.78 -44.87 -24.43
N GLN A 523 -8.03 -44.94 -23.98
CA GLN A 523 -8.59 -44.00 -23.00
C GLN A 523 -8.02 -44.27 -21.59
N GLU A 524 -8.02 -45.52 -21.15
CA GLU A 524 -7.42 -45.93 -19.87
C GLU A 524 -5.92 -45.62 -19.85
N ARG A 525 -5.21 -45.81 -20.98
CA ARG A 525 -3.80 -45.42 -21.13
C ARG A 525 -3.61 -43.92 -20.91
N ALA A 526 -4.41 -43.07 -21.54
CA ALA A 526 -4.34 -41.61 -21.36
C ALA A 526 -4.59 -41.20 -19.90
N HIS A 527 -5.57 -41.81 -19.23
CA HIS A 527 -5.85 -41.55 -17.81
C HIS A 527 -4.70 -41.98 -16.88
N LEU A 528 -4.05 -43.12 -17.15
CA LEU A 528 -2.91 -43.58 -16.35
C LEU A 528 -1.65 -42.74 -16.58
N MET A 529 -1.43 -42.24 -17.82
CA MET A 529 -0.40 -41.25 -18.10
C MET A 529 -0.64 -39.96 -17.32
N LEU A 530 -1.90 -39.50 -17.29
CA LEU A 530 -2.31 -38.36 -16.48
C LEU A 530 -2.12 -38.62 -14.97
N ALA A 531 -2.43 -39.81 -14.47
CA ALA A 531 -2.15 -40.19 -13.08
C ALA A 531 -0.65 -40.08 -12.77
N SER A 532 0.21 -40.53 -13.68
CA SER A 532 1.67 -40.41 -13.56
C SER A 532 2.10 -38.94 -13.48
N ALA A 533 1.54 -38.07 -14.32
CA ALA A 533 1.84 -36.63 -14.31
C ALA A 533 1.38 -35.95 -13.02
N LEU A 534 0.17 -36.27 -12.54
CA LEU A 534 -0.37 -35.76 -11.27
C LEU A 534 0.43 -36.25 -10.06
N ALA A 535 1.00 -37.45 -10.15
CA ALA A 535 1.85 -38.03 -9.10
C ALA A 535 3.29 -37.48 -9.11
N ASN A 536 3.72 -36.88 -10.22
CA ASN A 536 5.01 -36.21 -10.34
C ASN A 536 4.86 -34.83 -11.01
N PRO A 537 4.20 -33.87 -10.33
CA PRO A 537 3.71 -32.64 -10.96
C PRO A 537 4.82 -31.74 -11.51
N GLY A 538 6.06 -31.85 -11.03
CA GLY A 538 7.19 -31.03 -11.49
C GLY A 538 7.89 -31.55 -12.75
N ASP A 539 7.51 -32.71 -13.29
CA ASP A 539 8.19 -33.31 -14.44
C ASP A 539 7.48 -32.97 -15.76
N SER A 540 8.07 -32.02 -16.48
CA SER A 540 7.55 -31.53 -17.75
C SER A 540 7.42 -32.63 -18.81
N ASN A 541 8.34 -33.59 -18.85
CA ASN A 541 8.28 -34.69 -19.82
C ASN A 541 7.07 -35.58 -19.55
N THR A 542 6.83 -35.94 -18.27
CA THR A 542 5.66 -36.73 -17.89
C THR A 542 4.36 -36.00 -18.25
N TRP A 543 4.29 -34.68 -18.03
CA TRP A 543 3.15 -33.87 -18.46
C TRP A 543 2.97 -33.83 -19.97
N LEU A 544 4.03 -33.61 -20.76
CA LEU A 544 3.92 -33.57 -22.22
C LEU A 544 3.46 -34.91 -22.80
N MET A 545 3.91 -36.03 -22.24
CA MET A 545 3.43 -37.36 -22.62
C MET A 545 1.94 -37.53 -22.31
N ALA A 546 1.50 -37.13 -21.10
CA ALA A 546 0.09 -37.18 -20.73
C ALA A 546 -0.78 -36.27 -21.61
N LEU A 547 -0.32 -35.04 -21.89
CA LEU A 547 -1.03 -34.11 -22.76
C LEU A 547 -1.16 -34.63 -24.19
N GLN A 548 -0.14 -35.30 -24.72
CA GLN A 548 -0.19 -35.88 -26.05
C GLN A 548 -1.22 -37.02 -26.13
N GLU A 549 -1.21 -37.96 -25.18
CA GLU A 549 -2.21 -39.04 -25.12
C GLU A 549 -3.63 -38.49 -24.90
N ILE A 550 -3.78 -37.46 -24.08
CA ILE A 550 -5.08 -36.79 -23.89
C ILE A 550 -5.53 -36.10 -25.18
N ALA A 551 -4.64 -35.45 -25.92
CA ALA A 551 -5.01 -34.81 -27.19
C ALA A 551 -5.51 -35.85 -28.21
N ASP A 552 -4.86 -37.01 -28.27
CA ASP A 552 -5.17 -38.05 -29.24
C ASP A 552 -6.45 -38.83 -28.89
N TYR A 553 -6.71 -39.06 -27.59
CA TYR A 553 -7.75 -40.02 -27.15
C TYR A 553 -8.82 -39.44 -26.23
N CYS A 554 -8.58 -38.29 -25.60
CA CYS A 554 -9.50 -37.64 -24.65
C CYS A 554 -9.52 -36.11 -24.81
N PRO A 555 -9.76 -35.56 -26.02
CA PRO A 555 -9.53 -34.14 -26.32
C PRO A 555 -10.34 -33.17 -25.45
N ASP A 556 -11.50 -33.60 -24.94
CA ASP A 556 -12.34 -32.80 -24.04
C ASP A 556 -11.65 -32.46 -22.69
N LEU A 557 -10.64 -33.26 -22.30
CA LEU A 557 -9.85 -33.04 -21.07
C LEU A 557 -8.60 -32.19 -21.30
N LEU A 558 -8.25 -31.89 -22.56
CA LEU A 558 -6.96 -31.30 -22.92
C LEU A 558 -6.77 -29.92 -22.30
N GLY A 559 -7.81 -29.09 -22.27
CA GLY A 559 -7.74 -27.75 -21.66
C GLY A 559 -7.51 -27.80 -20.14
N ASP A 560 -8.19 -28.73 -19.46
CA ASP A 560 -8.06 -28.95 -18.02
C ASP A 560 -6.67 -29.50 -17.66
N ALA A 561 -6.18 -30.47 -18.42
CA ALA A 561 -4.84 -31.04 -18.25
C ALA A 561 -3.75 -30.02 -18.56
N ALA A 562 -3.89 -29.22 -19.63
CA ALA A 562 -2.96 -28.15 -19.98
C ALA A 562 -2.89 -27.07 -18.88
N THR A 563 -4.04 -26.74 -18.27
CA THR A 563 -4.10 -25.83 -17.13
C THR A 563 -3.29 -26.38 -15.95
N CYS A 564 -3.50 -27.65 -15.58
CA CYS A 564 -2.76 -28.28 -14.49
C CYS A 564 -1.26 -28.39 -14.77
N ALA A 565 -0.87 -28.72 -16.00
CA ALA A 565 0.52 -28.83 -16.42
C ALA A 565 1.24 -27.48 -16.34
N LEU A 566 0.65 -26.40 -16.89
CA LEU A 566 1.21 -25.05 -16.81
C LEU A 566 1.33 -24.56 -15.36
N GLN A 567 0.33 -24.88 -14.53
CA GLN A 567 0.32 -24.48 -13.13
C GLN A 567 1.38 -25.19 -12.28
N THR A 568 1.70 -26.46 -12.60
CA THR A 568 2.63 -27.30 -11.81
C THR A 568 4.08 -27.16 -12.26
N VAL A 569 4.31 -27.19 -13.58
CA VAL A 569 5.64 -27.09 -14.20
C VAL A 569 6.07 -25.63 -14.35
N GLY A 570 5.12 -24.70 -14.49
CA GLY A 570 5.40 -23.30 -14.79
C GLY A 570 5.69 -23.06 -16.28
N SER A 571 6.23 -21.89 -16.60
CA SER A 571 6.43 -21.47 -17.99
C SER A 571 7.51 -22.25 -18.75
N SER A 572 8.34 -23.06 -18.07
CA SER A 572 9.32 -23.92 -18.75
C SER A 572 8.66 -24.96 -19.65
N ILE A 573 7.40 -25.34 -19.37
CA ILE A 573 6.67 -26.33 -20.18
C ILE A 573 6.54 -25.91 -21.66
N PHE A 574 6.56 -24.60 -21.96
CA PHE A 574 6.52 -24.11 -23.34
C PHE A 574 7.83 -24.39 -24.09
N GLU A 575 8.97 -24.22 -23.41
CA GLU A 575 10.28 -24.52 -23.98
C GLU A 575 10.41 -26.03 -24.19
N ASP A 576 10.05 -26.82 -23.18
CA ASP A 576 10.08 -28.28 -23.25
C ASP A 576 9.15 -28.81 -24.37
N ALA A 577 7.96 -28.23 -24.52
CA ALA A 577 7.03 -28.56 -25.61
C ALA A 577 7.62 -28.27 -27.00
N SER A 578 8.40 -27.20 -27.13
CA SER A 578 9.00 -26.80 -28.42
C SER A 578 10.19 -27.68 -28.83
N LEU A 579 10.84 -28.32 -27.85
CA LEU A 579 12.00 -29.21 -28.05
C LEU A 579 11.59 -30.69 -28.15
N SER A 580 10.33 -31.01 -27.87
CA SER A 580 9.81 -32.37 -27.86
C SER A 580 9.40 -32.85 -29.26
N ASP A 581 9.97 -33.97 -29.70
CA ASP A 581 9.66 -34.59 -31.00
C ASP A 581 8.25 -35.19 -31.09
N PHE A 582 7.54 -35.33 -29.97
CA PHE A 582 6.23 -35.97 -29.89
C PHE A 582 5.09 -35.01 -29.53
N THR A 583 5.36 -33.72 -29.35
CA THR A 583 4.31 -32.74 -29.00
C THR A 583 3.59 -32.25 -30.25
N SER A 584 2.30 -32.58 -30.35
CA SER A 584 1.45 -32.15 -31.46
C SER A 584 1.10 -30.66 -31.40
N LYS A 585 0.71 -30.10 -32.55
CA LYS A 585 0.18 -28.73 -32.65
C LYS A 585 -1.03 -28.49 -31.71
N GLN A 586 -1.82 -29.53 -31.45
CA GLN A 586 -2.98 -29.43 -30.55
C GLN A 586 -2.55 -29.16 -29.11
N VAL A 587 -1.52 -29.86 -28.62
CA VAL A 587 -0.95 -29.64 -27.28
C VAL A 587 -0.37 -28.24 -27.15
N THR A 588 0.42 -27.78 -28.14
CA THR A 588 0.96 -26.40 -28.14
C THR A 588 -0.17 -25.37 -28.09
N THR A 589 -1.21 -25.56 -28.92
CA THR A 589 -2.37 -24.65 -28.95
C THR A 589 -3.12 -24.64 -27.62
N ALA A 590 -3.27 -25.80 -26.97
CA ALA A 590 -3.93 -25.90 -25.67
C ALA A 590 -3.13 -25.15 -24.58
N LEU A 591 -1.81 -25.38 -24.49
CA LEU A 591 -0.93 -24.66 -23.56
C LEU A 591 -0.95 -23.14 -23.78
N GLU A 592 -0.94 -22.70 -25.05
CA GLU A 592 -1.05 -21.28 -25.40
C GLU A 592 -2.40 -20.69 -24.97
N SER A 593 -3.50 -21.42 -25.15
CA SER A 593 -4.83 -20.94 -24.80
C SER A 593 -5.03 -20.71 -23.30
N VAL A 594 -4.31 -21.45 -22.44
CA VAL A 594 -4.38 -21.32 -20.98
C VAL A 594 -3.30 -20.38 -20.40
N ARG A 595 -2.37 -19.88 -21.23
CA ARG A 595 -1.23 -19.03 -20.83
C ARG A 595 -1.62 -17.80 -20.01
N HIS A 596 -2.77 -17.21 -20.30
CA HIS A 596 -3.28 -15.99 -19.66
C HIS A 596 -4.29 -16.26 -18.54
N HIS A 597 -4.56 -17.54 -18.25
CA HIS A 597 -5.48 -17.96 -17.19
C HIS A 597 -4.81 -18.55 -15.93
N PRO A 598 -3.62 -18.12 -15.46
CA PRO A 598 -3.11 -18.63 -14.20
C PRO A 598 -3.81 -17.88 -13.07
N LYS A 599 -4.99 -18.34 -12.65
CA LYS A 599 -5.30 -18.14 -11.23
C LYS A 599 -4.32 -19.01 -10.44
N PRO A 600 -3.62 -18.45 -9.43
CA PRO A 600 -2.68 -19.23 -8.64
C PRO A 600 -3.40 -20.33 -7.84
N PHE A 601 -2.60 -21.35 -7.57
CA PHE A 601 -2.87 -22.72 -7.19
C PHE A 601 -3.27 -22.91 -5.71
N THR A 602 -3.60 -24.15 -5.38
CA THR A 602 -3.16 -24.86 -4.16
C THR A 602 -1.97 -25.81 -4.46
N VAL A 603 -0.78 -25.35 -4.90
CA VAL A 603 0.31 -26.33 -5.07
C VAL A 603 0.79 -26.57 -3.67
N ARG A 604 0.76 -27.82 -3.26
CA ARG A 604 1.30 -28.20 -1.97
C ARG A 604 2.59 -28.97 -2.21
N TYR A 605 3.63 -28.57 -1.49
CA TYR A 605 4.91 -29.26 -1.47
C TYR A 605 4.68 -30.70 -1.03
N VAL A 606 5.03 -31.68 -1.85
CA VAL A 606 4.96 -33.11 -1.48
C VAL A 606 6.30 -33.75 -1.76
N GLN A 607 6.85 -34.44 -0.77
CA GLN A 607 8.00 -35.31 -0.97
C GLN A 607 7.56 -36.60 -1.69
N THR A 608 7.72 -36.65 -3.00
CA THR A 608 7.47 -37.85 -3.82
C THR A 608 8.76 -38.65 -3.98
N GLY A 609 9.33 -39.17 -2.88
CA GLY A 609 10.37 -40.21 -2.87
C GLY A 609 11.67 -39.98 -3.66
N SER A 610 11.85 -38.86 -4.35
CA SER A 610 12.99 -38.65 -5.26
C SER A 610 13.55 -37.21 -5.32
N LYS A 611 12.80 -36.19 -4.88
CA LYS A 611 13.27 -34.82 -4.57
C LYS A 611 12.09 -34.02 -3.99
N GLY A 612 12.36 -33.13 -3.05
CA GLY A 612 11.41 -32.06 -2.73
C GLY A 612 11.45 -31.01 -3.84
N PHE A 613 10.29 -30.56 -4.33
CA PHE A 613 10.20 -29.56 -5.39
C PHE A 613 9.78 -28.22 -4.82
N GLU A 614 10.54 -27.16 -5.10
CA GLU A 614 10.17 -25.79 -4.77
C GLU A 614 9.51 -25.15 -5.99
N ILE A 615 8.21 -24.80 -5.88
CA ILE A 615 7.58 -23.95 -6.90
C ILE A 615 7.89 -22.52 -6.54
N ILE A 616 8.85 -21.97 -7.27
CA ILE A 616 9.25 -20.58 -7.19
C ILE A 616 8.05 -19.75 -7.64
N ASN A 617 7.45 -19.00 -6.71
CA ASN A 617 6.57 -17.89 -7.06
C ASN A 617 7.29 -17.03 -8.09
N GLY A 618 6.78 -17.01 -9.32
CA GLY A 618 7.37 -16.29 -10.43
C GLY A 618 7.64 -14.84 -10.03
N ARG A 619 8.92 -14.50 -9.84
CA ARG A 619 9.38 -13.13 -10.02
C ARG A 619 8.91 -12.71 -11.41
N LYS A 620 8.13 -11.64 -11.50
CA LYS A 620 8.04 -10.87 -12.74
C LYS A 620 9.46 -10.41 -13.07
N GLY A 621 10.11 -11.11 -13.99
CA GLY A 621 11.38 -10.72 -14.56
C GLY A 621 11.16 -9.65 -15.63
N SER A 622 11.90 -8.55 -15.47
CA SER A 622 12.18 -7.42 -16.40
C SER A 622 11.00 -6.73 -17.08
#